data_AF-A0A950GAX2-F1
#
_entry.id   AF-A0A950GAX2-F1
#
_cell.length_a   1.000
_cell.length_b   1.000
_cell.length_c   1.000
_cell.angle_alpha   90.00
_cell.angle_beta   90.00
_cell.angle_gamma   90.00
#
_symmetry.space_group_name_H-M   'P 1'
#
loop_
_entity.id
_entity.type
_entity.pdbx_description
1 polymer ?
#
loop_
_entity_poly.entity_id
_entity_poly.type
_entity_poly.pdbx_seq_one_letter_code
_entity_poly.pdbx_strand_id
1 'polypeptide(L)'
;LVGNFSYVDSVINAFNPVTGAFLGSIPIDVGTNSPGGLWALSFGNGGNGGAPNVLYFADGINAEADGLFAALTVAAVPEPSSLALLTGILGVLIGRKKLLPRLRFRSF
;
A
#
# COMPACT_ATOMS: atom_id res chain seq x y z
N LEU A 1 -17.07 -8.99 -13.60
CA LEU A 1 -15.90 -8.44 -14.31
C LEU A 1 -16.38 -7.89 -15.65
N VAL A 2 -16.06 -6.65 -16.00
CA VAL A 2 -16.34 -6.13 -17.34
C VAL A 2 -15.01 -5.68 -17.95
N GLY A 3 -14.57 -6.38 -19.01
CA GLY A 3 -13.68 -5.83 -20.03
C GLY A 3 -12.17 -5.73 -19.75
N ASN A 4 -11.60 -6.49 -18.80
CA ASN A 4 -10.16 -6.44 -18.51
C ASN A 4 -9.37 -7.67 -18.99
N PHE A 5 -9.86 -8.30 -20.06
CA PHE A 5 -9.16 -9.35 -20.81
C PHE A 5 -8.17 -8.72 -21.80
N SER A 6 -7.00 -9.34 -22.04
CA SER A 6 -5.94 -8.61 -22.73
C SER A 6 -5.00 -9.34 -23.71
N TYR A 7 -4.48 -10.54 -23.59
CA TYR A 7 -3.34 -11.09 -24.38
C TYR A 7 -2.00 -10.32 -24.36
N VAL A 8 -1.99 -8.98 -24.27
CA VAL A 8 -0.78 -8.15 -24.37
C VAL A 8 -0.33 -7.56 -23.04
N ASP A 9 -1.24 -7.41 -22.08
CA ASP A 9 -0.97 -6.78 -20.79
C ASP A 9 -1.70 -7.49 -19.63
N SER A 10 -1.02 -7.72 -18.52
CA SER A 10 -1.64 -8.17 -17.26
C SER A 10 -1.68 -7.01 -16.27
N VAL A 11 -2.86 -6.39 -16.14
CA VAL A 11 -3.09 -5.21 -15.31
C VAL A 11 -4.46 -5.28 -14.65
N ILE A 12 -4.67 -4.49 -13.59
CA ILE A 12 -5.99 -4.21 -13.02
C ILE A 12 -6.32 -2.74 -13.28
N ASN A 13 -7.33 -2.47 -14.09
CA ASN A 13 -7.79 -1.11 -14.37
C ASN A 13 -8.66 -0.55 -13.24
N ALA A 14 -8.32 0.64 -12.77
CA ALA A 14 -9.04 1.37 -11.73
C ALA A 14 -9.93 2.46 -12.36
N PHE A 15 -11.17 2.55 -11.88
CA PHE A 15 -12.14 3.53 -12.34
C PHE A 15 -12.75 4.26 -11.15
N ASN A 16 -13.15 5.52 -11.38
CA ASN A 16 -13.95 6.26 -10.42
C ASN A 16 -15.34 5.60 -10.28
N PRO A 17 -15.77 5.20 -9.08
CA PRO A 17 -17.01 4.44 -8.90
C PRO A 17 -18.28 5.27 -9.14
N VAL A 18 -18.19 6.60 -9.12
CA VAL A 18 -19.33 7.51 -9.34
C VAL A 18 -19.44 7.90 -10.81
N THR A 19 -18.31 8.22 -11.43
CA THR A 19 -18.30 8.75 -12.81
C THR A 19 -17.93 7.73 -13.87
N GLY A 20 -17.38 6.57 -13.49
CA GLY A 20 -16.82 5.58 -14.41
C GLY A 20 -15.53 6.02 -15.10
N ALA A 21 -14.96 7.17 -14.74
CA ALA A 21 -13.74 7.68 -15.36
C ALA A 21 -12.54 6.79 -15.04
N PHE A 22 -11.72 6.46 -16.04
CA PHE A 22 -10.48 5.72 -15.86
C PHE A 22 -9.49 6.53 -15.01
N LEU A 23 -8.91 5.89 -13.99
CA LEU A 23 -7.96 6.50 -13.05
C LEU A 23 -6.53 6.02 -13.25
N GLY A 24 -6.34 4.86 -13.89
CA GLY A 24 -5.04 4.25 -14.10
C GLY A 24 -5.09 2.73 -13.99
N SER A 25 -3.94 2.09 -14.15
CA SER A 25 -3.78 0.64 -14.12
C SER A 25 -2.77 0.24 -13.06
N ILE A 26 -3.05 -0.86 -12.36
CA ILE A 26 -2.13 -1.51 -11.42
C ILE A 26 -1.48 -2.68 -12.17
N PRO A 27 -0.16 -2.70 -12.38
CA PRO A 27 0.51 -3.80 -13.07
C PRO A 27 0.47 -5.08 -12.23
N ILE A 28 0.28 -6.21 -12.91
CA ILE A 28 0.38 -7.54 -12.30
C ILE A 28 1.76 -8.10 -12.63
N ASP A 29 2.48 -8.56 -11.61
CA ASP A 29 3.72 -9.29 -11.80
C ASP A 29 3.43 -10.73 -12.24
N VAL A 30 3.74 -11.02 -13.49
CA VAL A 30 3.58 -12.36 -14.10
C VAL A 30 4.89 -13.16 -14.10
N GLY A 31 5.97 -12.63 -13.51
CA GLY A 31 7.30 -13.23 -13.52
C GLY A 31 7.86 -13.37 -14.93
N THR A 32 8.30 -14.59 -15.29
CA THR A 32 8.86 -14.91 -16.61
C THR A 32 7.81 -15.32 -17.65
N ASN A 33 6.53 -15.33 -17.28
CA ASN A 33 5.44 -15.72 -18.16
C ASN A 33 5.07 -14.58 -19.10
N SER A 34 4.34 -14.89 -20.17
CA SER A 34 3.71 -13.83 -20.97
C SER A 34 2.42 -13.35 -20.30
N PRO A 35 2.02 -12.09 -20.51
CA PRO A 35 0.75 -11.58 -20.01
C PRO A 35 -0.45 -12.28 -20.70
N GLY A 36 -1.64 -12.03 -20.17
CA GLY A 36 -2.88 -12.36 -20.90
C GLY A 36 -4.16 -11.75 -20.32
N GLY A 37 -4.25 -11.50 -19.01
CA GLY A 37 -5.25 -10.58 -18.46
C GLY A 37 -6.29 -11.22 -17.56
N LEU A 38 -7.15 -10.37 -17.00
CA LEU A 38 -7.86 -10.68 -15.77
C LEU A 38 -9.07 -11.60 -16.01
N TRP A 39 -9.19 -12.66 -15.21
CA TRP A 39 -10.31 -13.60 -15.25
C TRP A 39 -11.30 -13.37 -14.12
N ALA A 40 -10.81 -13.05 -12.92
CA ALA A 40 -11.62 -12.88 -11.73
C ALA A 40 -11.00 -11.86 -10.78
N LEU A 41 -11.85 -11.17 -10.02
CA LEU A 41 -11.44 -10.22 -8.99
C LEU A 41 -12.57 -10.03 -7.98
N SER A 42 -12.27 -10.20 -6.69
CA SER A 42 -13.22 -10.00 -5.58
C SER A 42 -12.49 -9.69 -4.28
N PHE A 43 -13.10 -8.88 -3.42
CA PHE A 43 -12.70 -8.82 -2.02
C PHE A 43 -13.07 -10.11 -1.30
N GLY A 44 -12.31 -10.45 -0.26
CA GLY A 44 -12.64 -11.55 0.63
C GLY A 44 -13.95 -11.31 1.39
N ASN A 45 -14.54 -12.38 1.93
CA ASN A 45 -15.83 -12.33 2.63
C ASN A 45 -15.74 -12.42 4.16
N GLY A 46 -14.53 -12.45 4.73
CA GLY A 46 -14.30 -12.57 6.17
C GLY A 46 -14.50 -13.97 6.75
N GLY A 47 -14.82 -14.97 5.92
CA GLY A 47 -14.84 -16.38 6.29
C GLY A 47 -13.83 -17.18 5.48
N ASN A 48 -14.25 -18.34 4.97
CA ASN A 48 -13.40 -19.19 4.12
C ASN A 48 -13.01 -18.55 2.78
N GLY A 49 -13.62 -17.43 2.40
CA GLY A 49 -13.28 -16.65 1.22
C GLY A 49 -12.15 -15.62 1.44
N GLY A 50 -11.49 -15.64 2.60
CA GLY A 50 -10.34 -14.77 2.87
C GLY A 50 -10.71 -13.44 3.53
N ALA A 51 -9.68 -12.63 3.77
CA ALA A 51 -9.80 -11.39 4.54
C ALA A 51 -10.60 -10.32 3.77
N PRO A 52 -11.52 -9.58 4.42
CA PRO A 52 -12.43 -8.67 3.72
C PRO A 52 -11.73 -7.44 3.13
N ASN A 53 -10.54 -7.10 3.63
CA ASN A 53 -9.75 -5.96 3.17
C ASN A 53 -8.66 -6.37 2.17
N VAL A 54 -8.75 -7.57 1.61
CA VAL A 54 -7.80 -8.11 0.63
C VAL A 54 -8.55 -8.36 -0.67
N LEU A 55 -7.97 -7.86 -1.76
CA LEU A 55 -8.49 -8.05 -3.11
C LEU A 55 -7.82 -9.28 -3.73
N TYR A 56 -8.58 -10.36 -3.90
CA TYR A 56 -8.12 -11.58 -4.55
C TYR A 56 -8.45 -11.54 -6.03
N PHE A 57 -7.54 -12.01 -6.87
CA PHE A 57 -7.74 -12.00 -8.32
C PHE A 57 -7.04 -13.18 -9.00
N ALA A 58 -7.51 -13.48 -10.22
CA ALA A 58 -6.90 -14.44 -11.12
C ALA A 58 -6.62 -13.78 -12.48
N ASP A 59 -5.45 -14.05 -13.03
CA ASP A 59 -5.01 -13.58 -14.36
C ASP A 59 -4.65 -14.78 -15.24
N GLY A 60 -5.11 -14.77 -16.48
CA GLY A 60 -4.79 -15.77 -17.50
C GLY A 60 -3.49 -15.44 -18.19
N ILE A 61 -2.38 -15.96 -17.69
CA ILE A 61 -1.05 -15.77 -18.24
C ILE A 61 -0.78 -16.74 -19.41
N ASN A 62 0.34 -16.55 -20.12
CA ASN A 62 0.73 -17.40 -21.26
C ASN A 62 -0.35 -17.49 -22.35
N ALA A 63 -0.89 -16.33 -22.74
CA ALA A 63 -2.02 -16.24 -23.68
C ALA A 63 -3.25 -17.05 -23.21
N GLU A 64 -3.58 -16.92 -21.92
CA GLU A 64 -4.71 -17.59 -21.26
C GLU A 64 -4.56 -19.12 -21.11
N ALA A 65 -3.39 -19.68 -21.43
CA ALA A 65 -3.14 -21.11 -21.27
C ALA A 65 -2.92 -21.53 -19.80
N ASP A 66 -2.50 -20.61 -18.95
CA ASP A 66 -2.17 -20.85 -17.55
C ASP A 66 -2.84 -19.81 -16.64
N GLY A 67 -3.00 -20.15 -15.35
CA GLY A 67 -3.61 -19.28 -14.35
C GLY A 67 -2.60 -18.77 -13.31
N LEU A 68 -2.60 -17.47 -13.07
CA LEU A 68 -1.97 -16.82 -11.91
C LEU A 68 -3.06 -16.47 -10.88
N PHE A 69 -2.90 -16.90 -9.64
CA PHE A 69 -3.75 -16.47 -8.52
C PHE A 69 -2.94 -15.62 -7.55
N ALA A 70 -3.46 -14.44 -7.20
CA ALA A 70 -2.77 -13.49 -6.36
C ALA A 70 -3.73 -12.65 -5.50
N ALA A 71 -3.14 -11.91 -4.58
CA ALA A 71 -3.84 -11.03 -3.66
C ALA A 71 -3.14 -9.67 -3.59
N LEU A 72 -3.94 -8.60 -3.66
CA LEU A 72 -3.50 -7.23 -3.45
C LEU A 72 -3.93 -6.79 -2.05
N THR A 73 -2.95 -6.35 -1.25
CA THR A 73 -3.15 -5.80 0.09
C THR A 73 -2.70 -4.35 0.11
N VAL A 74 -3.29 -3.56 1.00
CA VAL A 74 -2.81 -2.19 1.25
C VAL A 74 -1.52 -2.29 2.04
N ALA A 75 -0.44 -1.72 1.49
CA ALA A 75 0.83 -1.65 2.20
C ALA A 75 0.63 -0.88 3.52
N ALA A 76 1.19 -1.39 4.62
CA ALA A 76 1.23 -0.63 5.86
C ALA A 76 2.04 0.64 5.62
N VAL A 77 1.40 1.80 5.76
CA VAL A 77 2.13 3.07 5.81
C VAL A 77 2.97 3.00 7.09
N PRO A 78 4.32 3.01 7.02
CA PRO A 78 5.12 3.11 8.21
C PRO A 78 4.76 4.45 8.85
N GLU A 79 4.09 4.43 9.99
CA GLU A 79 3.95 5.66 10.75
C GLU A 79 5.38 6.15 11.05
N PRO A 80 5.64 7.48 11.00
CA PRO A 80 6.90 8.01 11.48
C PRO A 80 7.07 7.46 12.88
N SER A 81 8.04 6.55 13.05
CA SER A 81 8.12 5.71 14.25
C SER A 81 7.87 6.58 15.46
N SER A 82 6.85 6.27 16.26
CA SER A 82 6.47 7.12 17.39
C SER A 82 7.67 7.31 18.34
N LEU A 83 8.63 6.38 18.29
CA LEU A 83 9.97 6.47 18.88
C LEU A 83 10.84 7.63 18.35
N ALA A 84 10.87 7.90 17.04
CA ALA A 84 11.55 9.07 16.48
C ALA A 84 10.92 10.38 16.96
N LEU A 85 9.59 10.42 17.10
CA LEU A 85 8.89 11.58 17.67
C LEU A 85 9.17 11.73 19.18
N LEU A 86 9.13 10.65 19.95
CA LEU A 86 9.42 10.63 21.39
C LEU A 86 10.88 11.00 21.70
N THR A 87 11.84 10.48 20.93
CA THR A 87 13.27 10.81 21.08
C THR A 87 13.56 12.25 20.71
N GLY A 88 12.92 12.78 19.66
CA GLY A 88 12.96 14.20 19.32
C GLY A 88 12.45 15.09 20.46
N ILE A 89 11.30 14.76 21.05
CA ILE A 89 10.71 15.51 22.17
C ILE A 89 11.61 15.47 23.41
N LEU A 90 12.15 14.30 23.77
CA LEU A 90 13.03 14.16 24.93
C LEU A 90 14.35 14.93 24.73
N GLY A 91 14.91 14.91 23.52
CA GLY A 91 16.10 15.69 23.17
C GLY A 91 15.89 17.21 23.33
N VAL A 92 14.74 17.73 22.90
CA VAL A 92 14.37 19.15 23.07
C VAL A 92 14.20 19.53 24.55
N LEU A 93 13.57 18.67 25.35
CA LEU A 93 13.35 18.91 26.78
C LEU A 93 14.66 18.89 27.59
N ILE A 94 15.60 18.00 27.26
CA ILE A 94 16.91 17.93 27.91
C ILE A 94 17.80 19.12 27.48
N GLY A 95 17.74 19.51 26.20
CA GLY A 95 18.47 20.68 25.68
C GLY A 95 18.06 21.99 26.37
N ARG A 96 16.77 22.18 26.64
CA ARG A 96 16.24 23.37 27.34
C ARG A 96 16.78 23.55 28.76
N LYS A 97 17.02 22.45 29.51
CA LYS A 97 17.53 22.53 30.90
C LYS A 97 18.99 22.97 30.99
N LYS A 98 19.80 22.75 29.95
CA LYS A 98 21.21 23.18 29.92
C LYS A 98 21.41 24.67 29.63
N LEU A 99 20.37 25.39 29.22
CA LEU A 99 20.48 26.76 28.71
C LEU A 99 20.06 27.86 29.70
N LEU A 100 19.76 27.53 30.96
CA LEU A 100 19.50 28.56 31.97
C LEU A 100 20.84 29.11 32.48
N PRO A 101 21.21 30.37 32.16
CA PRO A 101 22.40 30.97 32.74
C PRO A 101 22.18 31.11 34.25
N ARG A 102 23.10 30.55 35.04
CA ARG A 102 23.11 30.74 36.50
C ARG A 102 23.29 32.24 36.78
N LEU A 103 22.20 32.91 37.17
CA LEU A 103 22.25 34.28 37.67
C LEU A 103 23.13 34.30 38.93
N ARG A 104 24.39 34.72 38.78
CA ARG A 104 25.26 35.03 39.91
C ARG A 104 24.90 36.42 40.41
N PHE A 105 24.20 36.49 41.54
CA PHE A 105 24.14 37.71 42.34
C PHE A 105 25.53 37.98 42.93
N ARG A 106 26.06 39.17 42.66
CA ARG A 106 27.29 39.67 43.28
C ARG A 106 26.86 40.80 44.23
N SER A 107 26.99 40.58 45.54
CA SER A 107 26.79 41.62 46.55
C SER A 107 28.01 42.54 46.61
N PHE A 108 27.76 43.82 46.89
CA PHE A 108 28.77 44.85 47.15
C PHE A 108 29.44 44.65 48.51
#